data_AF-A0A0A9Z8L2-F1
#
_entry.id   AF-A0A0A9Z8L2-F1
#
_cell.length_a   1.000
_cell.length_b   1.000
_cell.length_c   1.000
_cell.angle_alpha   90.00
_cell.angle_beta   90.00
_cell.angle_gamma   90.00
#
_symmetry.space_group_name_H-M   'P 1'
#
loop_
_entity.id
_entity.type
_entity.pdbx_description
1 polymer ?
#
loop_
_entity_poly.entity_id
_entity_poly.type
_entity_poly.pdbx_seq_one_letter_code
_entity_poly.pdbx_strand_id
1 'polypeptide(L)'
;ERLPRALSYRFLLCGYLHFLTMRIIISAILVALTCGLASCEMTEQEFYEKVFEEVDPDFILDNERILTSYLKCFYGEIECNAHAEVVKKSIPDVLATVCGR
;
A
#
# COMPACT_ATOMS: atom_id res chain seq x y z
N GLU A 1 57.34 -16.05 42.48
CA GLU A 1 55.89 -16.11 42.80
C GLU A 1 55.04 -15.84 41.54
N ARG A 2 53.71 -15.69 41.68
CA ARG A 2 52.75 -15.04 40.75
C ARG A 2 52.57 -15.61 39.32
N LEU A 3 51.60 -16.51 39.19
CA LEU A 3 50.55 -16.39 38.18
C LEU A 3 49.45 -15.41 38.69
N PRO A 4 48.48 -14.93 37.87
CA PRO A 4 48.34 -15.06 36.41
C PRO A 4 48.10 -13.73 35.67
N ARG A 5 48.61 -13.58 34.43
CA ARG A 5 48.25 -12.45 33.54
C ARG A 5 46.86 -12.61 32.88
N ALA A 6 46.26 -13.80 32.96
CA ALA A 6 45.03 -14.16 32.25
C ALA A 6 43.76 -13.44 32.73
N LEU A 7 43.77 -12.80 33.91
CA LEU A 7 42.58 -12.17 34.48
C LEU A 7 42.15 -10.89 33.74
N SER A 8 43.11 -10.12 33.22
CA SER A 8 42.86 -8.83 32.53
C SER A 8 42.06 -9.00 31.23
N TYR A 9 42.46 -9.96 30.38
CA TYR A 9 41.76 -10.24 29.12
C TYR A 9 40.30 -10.67 29.33
N ARG A 10 39.97 -11.38 30.43
CA ARG A 10 38.59 -11.81 30.71
C ARG A 10 37.67 -10.62 31.05
N PHE A 11 38.18 -9.59 31.74
CA PHE A 11 37.43 -8.35 31.97
C PHE A 11 37.23 -7.54 30.68
N LEU A 12 38.28 -7.41 29.86
CA LEU A 12 38.21 -6.73 28.57
C LEU A 12 37.22 -7.40 27.59
N LEU A 13 37.25 -8.74 27.50
CA LEU A 13 36.31 -9.49 26.66
C LEU A 13 34.87 -9.38 27.18
N CYS A 14 34.66 -9.38 28.50
CA CYS A 14 33.34 -9.21 29.10
C CYS A 14 32.77 -7.81 28.82
N GLY A 15 33.57 -6.75 29.01
CA GLY A 15 33.17 -5.38 28.70
C GLY A 15 32.87 -5.17 27.21
N TYR A 16 33.70 -5.73 26.32
CA TYR A 16 33.48 -5.65 24.88
C TYR A 16 32.23 -6.44 24.44
N LEU A 17 32.00 -7.63 25.01
CA LEU A 17 30.80 -8.43 24.75
C LEU A 17 29.53 -7.71 25.22
N HIS A 18 29.55 -7.10 26.41
CA HIS A 18 28.43 -6.32 26.94
C HIS A 18 28.16 -5.05 26.10
N PHE A 19 29.21 -4.38 25.61
CA PHE A 19 29.06 -3.25 24.68
C PHE A 19 28.51 -3.70 23.31
N LEU A 20 28.91 -4.87 22.83
CA LEU A 20 28.43 -5.44 21.58
C LEU A 20 26.94 -5.86 21.68
N THR A 21 26.54 -6.57 22.74
CA THR A 21 25.13 -6.95 22.95
C THR A 21 24.23 -5.74 23.13
N MET A 22 24.66 -4.73 23.90
CA MET A 22 23.90 -3.48 24.04
C MET A 22 23.69 -2.78 22.69
N ARG A 23 24.71 -2.71 21.82
CA ARG A 23 24.56 -2.13 20.48
C ARG A 23 23.63 -2.93 19.58
N ILE A 24 23.69 -4.26 19.64
CA ILE A 24 22.78 -5.15 18.90
C ILE A 24 21.33 -4.93 19.37
N ILE A 25 21.08 -4.92 20.69
CA ILE A 25 19.75 -4.69 21.27
C ILE A 25 19.20 -3.32 20.85
N ILE A 26 20.01 -2.25 20.93
CA ILE A 26 19.61 -0.90 20.50
C ILE A 26 19.24 -0.90 19.00
N SER A 27 20.05 -1.56 18.14
CA SER A 27 19.73 -1.63 16.70
C SER A 27 18.44 -2.41 16.41
N ALA A 28 18.17 -3.50 17.13
CA ALA A 28 16.94 -4.28 16.98
C ALA A 28 15.69 -3.48 17.41
N ILE A 29 15.79 -2.72 18.51
CA ILE A 29 14.71 -1.84 18.99
C ILE A 29 14.41 -0.74 17.96
N LEU A 30 15.45 -0.10 17.40
CA LEU A 30 15.28 0.95 16.38
C LEU A 30 14.59 0.40 15.11
N VAL A 31 15.01 -0.76 14.62
CA VAL A 31 14.38 -1.42 13.46
C VAL A 31 12.91 -1.77 13.75
N ALA A 32 12.62 -2.32 14.94
CA ALA A 32 11.25 -2.66 15.34
C ALA A 32 10.33 -1.42 15.41
N LEU A 33 10.83 -0.29 15.90
CA LEU A 33 10.08 0.98 15.85
C LEU A 33 9.81 1.45 14.41
N THR A 34 10.76 1.30 13.49
CA THR A 34 10.54 1.70 12.08
C THR A 34 9.59 0.79 11.32
N CYS A 35 9.55 -0.51 11.59
CA CYS A 35 8.61 -1.43 10.94
C CYS A 35 7.14 -1.20 11.33
N GLY A 36 6.87 -0.55 12.46
CA GLY A 36 5.51 -0.20 12.90
C GLY A 36 4.82 0.88 12.06
N LEU A 37 5.55 1.54 11.15
CA LEU A 37 5.03 2.58 10.23
C LEU A 37 4.91 2.09 8.78
N ALA A 38 4.86 0.77 8.56
CA ALA A 38 4.39 0.20 7.30
C ALA A 38 2.87 0.43 7.17
N SER A 39 2.49 1.65 6.77
CA SER A 39 1.14 1.93 6.29
C SER A 39 0.85 1.04 5.09
N CYS A 40 -0.25 0.27 5.14
CA CYS A 40 -0.78 -0.36 3.95
C CYS A 40 -1.23 0.75 2.99
N GLU A 41 -0.40 1.08 2.01
CA GLU A 41 -0.84 1.79 0.81
C GLU A 41 -1.79 0.84 0.09
N MET A 42 -3.10 1.02 0.34
CA MET A 42 -4.15 0.44 -0.48
C MET A 42 -3.89 0.89 -1.90
N THR A 43 -3.49 -0.03 -2.79
CA THR A 43 -3.11 0.37 -4.13
C THR A 43 -4.35 0.85 -4.88
N GLU A 44 -4.18 1.74 -5.86
CA GLU A 44 -5.31 2.20 -6.67
C GLU A 44 -6.04 1.03 -7.35
N GLN A 45 -5.35 -0.10 -7.55
CA GLN A 45 -5.94 -1.36 -7.98
C GLN A 45 -6.99 -1.91 -7.00
N GLU A 46 -6.76 -1.94 -5.68
CA GLU A 46 -7.78 -2.39 -4.71
C GLU A 46 -9.02 -1.46 -4.64
N PHE A 47 -8.86 -0.20 -5.03
CA PHE A 47 -9.97 0.74 -5.16
C PHE A 47 -10.74 0.53 -6.48
N TYR A 48 -10.03 0.44 -7.60
CA TYR A 48 -10.65 0.21 -8.91
C TYR A 48 -11.33 -1.16 -9.00
N GLU A 49 -10.71 -2.22 -8.48
CA GLU A 49 -11.27 -3.58 -8.46
C GLU A 49 -12.62 -3.58 -7.72
N LYS A 50 -12.70 -2.99 -6.52
CA LYS A 50 -13.97 -2.82 -5.79
C LYS A 50 -15.05 -2.01 -6.50
N VAL A 51 -14.67 -1.00 -7.30
CA VAL A 51 -15.62 -0.18 -8.05
C VAL A 51 -16.19 -0.95 -9.24
N PHE A 52 -15.38 -1.76 -9.91
CA PHE A 52 -15.79 -2.51 -11.10
C PHE A 52 -16.30 -3.94 -10.82
N GLU A 53 -16.05 -4.50 -9.62
CA GLU A 53 -16.66 -5.76 -9.16
C GLU A 53 -18.17 -5.64 -8.89
N GLU A 54 -18.69 -4.44 -8.58
CA GLU A 54 -20.07 -4.27 -8.10
C GLU A 54 -21.12 -4.27 -9.25
N VAL A 55 -20.73 -3.97 -10.49
CA VAL A 55 -21.60 -4.02 -11.68
C VAL A 55 -20.84 -4.44 -12.94
N ASP A 56 -21.29 -5.54 -13.55
CA ASP A 56 -20.80 -6.04 -14.85
C ASP A 56 -20.96 -5.00 -15.98
N PRO A 57 -19.89 -4.62 -16.71
CA PRO A 57 -19.97 -3.74 -17.87
C PRO A 57 -20.92 -4.23 -18.97
N ASP A 58 -20.98 -5.54 -19.23
CA ASP A 58 -21.79 -6.09 -20.32
C ASP A 58 -23.30 -5.93 -20.01
N PHE A 59 -23.70 -6.04 -18.73
CA PHE A 59 -25.07 -5.74 -18.30
C PHE A 59 -25.48 -4.27 -18.54
N ILE A 60 -24.52 -3.33 -18.49
CA ILE A 60 -24.77 -1.92 -18.82
C ILE A 60 -24.89 -1.74 -20.34
N LEU A 61 -24.04 -2.41 -21.12
CA LEU A 61 -23.99 -2.30 -22.58
C LEU A 61 -25.19 -2.95 -23.29
N ASP A 62 -25.59 -4.16 -22.87
CA ASP A 62 -26.73 -4.90 -23.44
C ASP A 62 -28.09 -4.22 -23.14
N ASN A 63 -28.14 -3.32 -22.16
CA ASN A 63 -29.36 -2.66 -21.73
C ASN A 63 -29.41 -1.20 -22.19
N GLU A 64 -29.94 -0.98 -23.40
CA GLU A 64 -30.12 0.33 -24.04
C GLU A 64 -30.64 1.43 -23.08
N ARG A 65 -31.59 1.09 -22.21
CA ARG A 65 -32.17 2.02 -21.23
C ARG A 65 -31.18 2.44 -20.14
N ILE A 66 -30.33 1.52 -19.68
CA ILE A 66 -29.27 1.81 -18.71
C ILE A 66 -28.14 2.56 -19.40
N LEU A 67 -27.65 2.05 -20.55
CA LEU A 67 -26.62 2.69 -21.36
C LEU A 67 -26.94 4.15 -21.70
N THR A 68 -28.17 4.42 -22.16
CA THR A 68 -28.64 5.78 -22.46
C THR A 68 -28.60 6.70 -21.24
N SER A 69 -28.90 6.18 -20.04
CA SER A 69 -28.83 6.94 -18.79
C SER A 69 -27.38 7.31 -18.43
N TYR A 70 -26.45 6.38 -18.60
CA TYR A 70 -25.01 6.61 -18.38
C TYR A 70 -24.47 7.64 -19.38
N LEU A 71 -24.75 7.49 -20.68
CA LEU A 71 -24.33 8.43 -21.71
C LEU A 71 -24.86 9.86 -21.46
N LYS A 72 -26.13 10.01 -21.09
CA LYS A 72 -26.71 11.32 -20.74
C LYS A 72 -26.07 11.95 -19.50
N CYS A 73 -25.73 11.15 -18.49
CA CYS A 73 -24.91 11.58 -17.37
C CYS A 73 -23.50 12.03 -17.81
N PHE A 74 -22.86 11.30 -18.74
CA PHE A 74 -21.52 11.65 -19.24
C PHE A 74 -21.54 12.98 -20.00
N TYR A 75 -22.55 13.22 -20.85
CA TYR A 75 -22.76 14.49 -21.56
C TYR A 75 -23.31 15.63 -20.68
N GLY A 76 -23.76 15.35 -19.45
CA GLY A 76 -24.30 16.35 -18.53
C GLY A 76 -25.75 16.78 -18.84
N GLU A 77 -26.51 15.96 -19.57
CA GLU A 77 -27.94 16.19 -19.82
C GLU A 77 -28.82 15.91 -18.58
N ILE A 78 -28.35 15.03 -17.69
CA ILE A 78 -29.04 14.60 -16.48
C ILE A 78 -28.05 14.43 -15.32
N GLU A 79 -28.57 14.42 -14.09
CA GLU A 79 -27.81 14.07 -12.88
C GLU A 79 -27.28 12.63 -12.99
N CYS A 80 -26.04 12.41 -12.55
CA CYS A 80 -25.41 11.09 -12.59
C CYS A 80 -25.89 10.21 -11.43
N ASN A 81 -26.12 8.93 -11.69
CA ASN A 81 -26.25 7.95 -10.61
C ASN A 81 -24.86 7.68 -9.99
N ALA A 82 -24.81 7.23 -8.73
CA ALA A 82 -23.56 7.12 -7.98
C ALA A 82 -22.49 6.27 -8.67
N HIS A 83 -22.87 5.14 -9.28
CA HIS A 83 -21.93 4.28 -10.01
C HIS A 83 -21.43 4.96 -11.30
N ALA A 84 -22.34 5.50 -12.11
CA ALA A 84 -21.99 6.24 -13.33
C ALA A 84 -21.08 7.44 -13.06
N GLU A 85 -21.26 8.15 -11.94
CA GLU A 85 -20.41 9.29 -11.54
C GLU A 85 -18.99 8.86 -11.16
N VAL A 86 -18.78 7.65 -10.64
CA VAL A 86 -17.44 7.09 -10.41
C VAL A 86 -16.83 6.62 -11.74
N VAL A 87 -17.57 5.88 -12.56
CA VAL A 87 -17.14 5.45 -13.91
C VAL A 87 -16.72 6.65 -14.78
N LYS A 88 -17.49 7.74 -14.73
CA LYS A 88 -17.19 9.00 -15.44
C LYS A 88 -15.84 9.61 -15.03
N LYS A 89 -15.41 9.42 -13.77
CA LYS A 89 -14.14 9.91 -13.22
C LYS A 89 -12.96 8.99 -13.51
N SER A 90 -13.18 7.67 -13.60
CA SER A 90 -12.12 6.70 -13.91
C SER A 90 -11.77 6.65 -15.41
N ILE A 91 -12.73 6.95 -16.31
CA ILE A 91 -12.49 6.97 -17.78
C ILE A 91 -11.18 7.67 -18.19
N PRO A 92 -10.88 8.93 -17.80
CA PRO A 92 -9.66 9.61 -18.23
C PRO A 92 -8.37 8.92 -17.74
N ASP A 93 -8.38 8.29 -16.57
CA ASP A 93 -7.21 7.58 -16.02
C ASP A 93 -7.01 6.21 -16.69
N VAL A 94 -8.07 5.43 -16.87
CA VAL A 94 -8.04 4.16 -17.62
C VAL A 94 -7.58 4.37 -19.06
N LEU A 95 -7.99 5.48 -19.69
CA LEU A 95 -7.50 5.86 -21.03
C LEU A 95 -6.02 6.28 -21.04
N ALA A 96 -5.50 6.87 -19.97
CA ALA A 96 -4.09 7.24 -19.85
C ALA A 96 -3.17 6.05 -19.50
N THR A 97 -3.68 5.06 -18.76
CA THR A 97 -2.88 3.97 -18.18
C THR A 97 -3.01 2.64 -18.93
N VAL A 98 -4.23 2.23 -19.27
CA VAL A 98 -4.54 0.90 -19.84
C VAL A 98 -4.71 0.98 -21.36
N CYS A 99 -5.48 1.94 -21.86
CA CYS A 99 -5.72 2.12 -23.31
C CYS A 99 -4.73 3.08 -23.99
N GLY A 100 -3.74 3.59 -23.25
CA GLY A 100 -2.74 4.56 -23.71
C GLY A 100 -1.39 3.95 -24.13
N ARG A 101 -1.34 2.64 -24.42
CA ARG A 101 -0.12 1.89 -24.82
C ARG A 101 -0.34 1.13 -26.12
#